data_AF-A0A316RMP6-F1
#
_entry.id   AF-A0A316RMP6-F1
#
_cell.length_a   1.000
_cell.length_b   1.000
_cell.length_c   1.000
_cell.angle_alpha   90.00
_cell.angle_beta   90.00
_cell.angle_gamma   90.00
#
_symmetry.space_group_name_H-M   'P 1'
#
loop_
_entity.id
_entity.type
_entity.pdbx_description
1 polymer ?
#
loop_
_entity_poly.entity_id
_entity_poly.type
_entity_poly.pdbx_seq_one_letter_code
_entity_poly.pdbx_strand_id
1 'polypeptide(L)'
;MNESKIDINHIAKLARLKLDEQQAEKFARQITDILGMVDKLPEIEGTASGLDPENPMRLRPDVVVPSATTREEILSNAPQVEAGCVVVPRIVE
;
A
#
# COMPACT_ATOMS: atom_id res chain seq x y z
N MET A 1 7.95 -28.50 5.20
CA MET A 1 7.45 -27.21 4.71
C MET A 1 8.64 -26.50 4.08
N ASN A 2 8.54 -26.16 2.79
CA ASN A 2 9.64 -25.51 2.06
C ASN A 2 10.07 -24.26 2.81
N GLU A 3 11.33 -24.20 3.24
CA GLU A 3 11.99 -22.96 3.66
C GLU A 3 12.18 -22.08 2.42
N SER A 4 11.09 -21.50 1.92
CA SER A 4 11.15 -20.39 0.99
C SER A 4 11.77 -19.22 1.75
N LYS A 5 13.09 -19.08 1.64
CA LYS A 5 13.83 -17.93 2.19
C LYS A 5 13.10 -16.65 1.77
N ILE A 6 12.55 -15.91 2.73
CA ILE A 6 11.82 -14.68 2.46
C ILE A 6 12.82 -13.65 1.95
N ASP A 7 12.66 -13.24 0.70
CA ASP A 7 13.49 -12.20 0.10
C ASP A 7 12.99 -10.81 0.53
N ILE A 8 13.58 -10.29 1.59
CA ILE A 8 13.27 -8.95 2.13
C ILE A 8 13.56 -7.85 1.11
N ASN A 9 14.58 -8.01 0.27
CA ASN A 9 14.90 -7.01 -0.75
C ASN A 9 13.84 -7.00 -1.84
N HIS A 10 13.30 -8.16 -2.21
CA HIS A 10 12.18 -8.25 -3.13
C HIS A 10 10.93 -7.56 -2.58
N ILE A 11 10.56 -7.84 -1.32
CA ILE A 11 9.39 -7.23 -0.68
C ILE A 11 9.57 -5.70 -0.55
N ALA A 12 10.75 -5.24 -0.14
CA ALA A 12 11.05 -3.81 -0.04
C ALA A 12 10.91 -3.10 -1.40
N LYS A 13 11.36 -3.74 -2.48
CA LYS A 13 11.22 -3.21 -3.84
C LYS A 13 9.75 -3.06 -4.27
N LEU A 14 8.90 -4.03 -3.92
CA LEU A 14 7.45 -3.96 -4.18
C LEU A 14 6.79 -2.83 -3.38
N ALA A 15 7.21 -2.65 -2.13
CA ALA A 15 6.72 -1.59 -1.24
C ALA A 15 7.36 -0.21 -1.49
N ARG A 16 8.27 -0.08 -2.46
CA ARG A 16 9.05 1.16 -2.72
C ARG A 16 9.87 1.65 -1.52
N LEU A 17 10.34 0.73 -0.69
CA LEU A 17 11.20 1.02 0.46
C LEU A 17 12.66 0.79 0.10
N LYS A 18 13.51 1.77 0.44
CA LYS A 18 14.97 1.63 0.37
C LYS A 18 15.47 1.17 1.74
N LEU A 19 16.17 0.04 1.77
CA LEU A 19 16.74 -0.54 2.98
C LEU A 19 18.26 -0.60 2.86
N ASP A 20 18.96 -0.39 3.97
CA ASP A 20 20.35 -0.79 4.11
C ASP A 20 20.48 -2.26 4.57
N GLU A 21 21.69 -2.82 4.54
CA GLU A 21 21.93 -4.22 4.88
C GLU A 21 21.55 -4.56 6.34
N GLN A 22 21.80 -3.64 7.28
CA GLN A 22 21.48 -3.87 8.70
C GLN A 22 19.96 -3.89 8.93
N GLN A 23 19.24 -2.98 8.25
CA GLN A 23 17.79 -2.94 8.24
C GLN A 23 17.21 -4.19 7.59
N ALA A 24 17.78 -4.65 6.47
CA ALA A 24 17.32 -5.85 5.79
C ALA A 24 17.45 -7.10 6.68
N GLU A 25 18.58 -7.28 7.36
CA GLU A 25 18.77 -8.39 8.33
C GLU A 25 17.81 -8.31 9.51
N LYS A 26 17.60 -7.11 10.06
CA LYS A 26 16.66 -6.88 11.15
C LYS A 26 15.24 -7.22 10.73
N PHE A 27 14.80 -6.73 9.57
CA PHE A 27 13.45 -6.98 9.07
C PHE A 27 13.24 -8.43 8.65
N ALA A 28 14.28 -9.15 8.20
CA ALA A 28 14.20 -10.59 7.96
C ALA A 28 13.77 -11.34 9.22
N ARG A 29 14.39 -11.02 10.37
CA ARG A 29 14.05 -11.64 11.66
C ARG A 29 12.64 -11.26 12.10
N GLN A 30 12.32 -9.97 12.06
CA GLN A 30 11.00 -9.47 12.48
C GLN A 30 9.85 -10.04 11.66
N ILE A 31 9.99 -10.14 10.33
CA ILE A 31 8.96 -10.75 9.48
C ILE A 31 8.82 -12.24 9.77
N THR A 32 9.93 -12.95 10.03
CA THR A 32 9.87 -14.36 10.44
C THR A 32 9.11 -14.52 11.75
N ASP A 33 9.35 -13.64 12.73
CA ASP A 33 8.63 -13.65 14.02
C ASP A 33 7.13 -13.37 13.84
N ILE A 34 6.77 -12.40 12.98
CA ILE A 34 5.37 -12.07 12.66
C ILE A 34 4.68 -13.25 12.00
N LEU A 35 5.32 -13.92 11.04
CA LEU A 35 4.74 -15.11 10.41
C LEU A 35 4.55 -16.24 11.41
N GLY A 36 5.51 -16.46 12.30
CA GLY A 36 5.36 -17.43 13.39
C GLY A 36 4.27 -17.08 14.40
N MET A 37 3.90 -15.80 14.52
CA MET A 37 2.71 -15.37 15.28
C MET A 37 1.44 -15.66 14.49
N VAL A 38 1.40 -15.35 13.19
CA VAL A 38 0.25 -15.57 12.31
C VAL A 38 -0.09 -17.07 12.19
N ASP A 39 0.92 -17.94 12.16
CA ASP A 39 0.75 -19.40 12.14
C ASP A 39 0.07 -19.96 13.40
N LYS A 40 0.06 -19.20 14.50
CA LYS A 40 -0.63 -19.57 15.76
C LYS A 40 -2.05 -19.07 15.83
N LEU A 41 -2.52 -18.33 14.83
CA LEU A 41 -3.91 -17.89 14.80
C LEU A 41 -4.81 -19.12 14.66
N PRO A 42 -5.90 -19.21 15.44
CA PRO A 42 -6.81 -20.34 15.35
C PRO A 42 -7.46 -20.37 13.97
N GLU A 43 -7.66 -21.57 13.43
CA GLU A 43 -8.48 -21.76 12.25
C GLU A 43 -9.92 -21.32 12.57
N ILE A 44 -10.46 -20.42 11.76
CA ILE A 44 -11.86 -20.02 11.82
C ILE A 44 -12.65 -20.83 10.78
N GLU A 45 -13.60 -21.62 11.24
CA GLU A 45 -14.52 -22.34 10.35
C GLU A 45 -15.57 -21.36 9.79
N GLY A 46 -15.52 -21.11 8.47
CA GLY A 46 -16.56 -20.36 7.76
C GLY A 46 -16.05 -19.54 6.58
N THR A 47 -16.92 -19.29 5.61
CA THR A 47 -16.70 -18.34 4.51
C THR A 47 -16.89 -16.91 5.01
N ALA A 48 -16.13 -16.49 6.02
CA ALA A 48 -16.08 -15.09 6.40
C ALA A 48 -15.31 -14.35 5.30
N SER A 49 -15.98 -14.08 4.18
CA SER A 49 -15.43 -13.34 3.04
C SER A 49 -15.01 -11.91 3.42
N GLY A 50 -15.28 -11.47 4.66
CA GLY A 50 -15.12 -10.10 5.13
C GLY A 50 -16.06 -9.14 4.41
N LEU A 51 -16.92 -9.64 3.52
CA LEU A 51 -17.89 -8.87 2.77
C LEU A 51 -19.13 -8.71 3.65
N ASP A 52 -19.52 -7.46 3.86
CA ASP A 52 -20.77 -7.11 4.52
C ASP A 52 -21.93 -7.33 3.54
N PRO A 53 -22.80 -8.34 3.75
CA PRO A 53 -23.94 -8.59 2.88
C PRO A 53 -24.97 -7.45 2.90
N GLU A 54 -24.98 -6.63 3.94
CA GLU A 54 -25.86 -5.46 4.08
C GLU A 54 -25.30 -4.22 3.35
N ASN A 55 -24.09 -4.32 2.77
CA ASN A 55 -23.46 -3.26 2.01
C ASN A 55 -23.26 -3.65 0.53
N PRO A 56 -24.36 -3.73 -0.26
CA PRO A 56 -24.27 -4.04 -1.67
C PRO A 56 -23.60 -2.91 -2.47
N MET A 57 -23.08 -3.24 -3.64
CA MET A 57 -22.53 -2.27 -4.58
C MET A 57 -23.55 -1.16 -4.88
N ARG A 58 -23.15 0.09 -4.66
CA ARG A 58 -23.97 1.27 -5.00
C ARG A 58 -23.39 1.98 -6.21
N LEU A 59 -24.23 2.22 -7.20
CA LEU A 59 -23.87 3.03 -8.36
C LEU A 59 -23.92 4.51 -7.98
N ARG A 60 -22.88 5.25 -8.37
CA ARG A 60 -22.89 6.72 -8.32
C ARG A 60 -23.66 7.24 -9.55
N PRO A 61 -24.57 8.22 -9.40
CA PRO A 61 -25.24 8.83 -10.55
C PRO A 61 -24.23 9.54 -11.45
N ASP A 62 -24.46 9.47 -12.76
CA ASP A 62 -23.64 10.15 -13.78
C ASP A 62 -24.09 11.61 -13.95
N VAL A 63 -23.81 12.42 -12.94
CA VAL A 63 -24.18 13.84 -12.89
C VAL A 63 -22.91 14.66 -12.62
N VAL A 64 -22.76 15.77 -13.34
CA VAL A 64 -21.66 16.72 -13.14
C VAL A 64 -21.82 17.39 -11.78
N VAL A 65 -20.78 17.30 -10.95
CA VAL A 65 -20.68 17.99 -9.66
C VAL A 65 -19.57 19.04 -9.77
N PRO A 66 -19.84 20.32 -9.47
CA PRO A 66 -18.79 21.34 -9.42
C PRO A 66 -17.69 20.97 -8.42
N SER A 67 -16.43 21.25 -8.76
CA SER A 67 -15.32 21.02 -7.83
C SER A 67 -15.52 21.87 -6.57
N ALA A 68 -15.46 21.22 -5.41
CA ALA A 68 -15.48 21.89 -4.12
C ALA A 68 -14.14 22.52 -3.75
N THR A 69 -13.07 22.19 -4.49
CA THR A 69 -11.69 22.55 -4.18
C THR A 69 -11.08 23.33 -5.34
N THR A 70 -10.32 24.37 -5.01
CA THR A 70 -9.59 25.20 -5.98
C THR A 70 -8.28 24.54 -6.42
N ARG A 71 -7.70 25.00 -7.53
CA ARG A 71 -6.41 24.46 -8.01
C ARG A 71 -5.29 24.72 -7.01
N GLU A 72 -5.31 25.89 -6.39
CA GLU A 72 -4.36 26.33 -5.38
C GLU A 72 -4.40 25.41 -4.15
N GLU A 73 -5.59 25.06 -3.68
CA GLU A 73 -5.77 24.12 -2.56
C GLU A 73 -5.24 22.72 -2.88
N ILE A 74 -5.51 22.20 -4.09
CA ILE A 74 -5.02 20.89 -4.53
C ILE A 74 -3.49 20.84 -4.53
N LEU A 75 -2.84 21.92 -4.99
CA LEU A 75 -1.39 21.96 -5.17
C LEU A 75 -0.63 22.38 -3.90
N SER A 76 -1.33 22.79 -2.84
CA SER A 76 -0.74 23.30 -1.60
C SER A 76 0.24 22.36 -0.91
N ASN A 77 0.04 21.05 -1.05
CA ASN A 77 0.89 20.01 -0.43
C ASN A 77 1.90 19.40 -1.41
N ALA A 78 1.94 19.84 -2.67
CA ALA A 78 2.86 19.29 -3.65
C ALA A 78 4.30 19.73 -3.33
N PRO A 79 5.30 18.82 -3.34
CA PRO A 79 6.69 19.17 -3.05
C PRO A 79 7.26 20.24 -3.98
N GLN A 80 6.85 20.22 -5.25
CA GLN A 80 7.23 21.21 -6.25
C GLN A 80 6.12 21.36 -7.28
N VAL A 81 5.84 22.61 -7.66
CA VAL A 81 4.81 22.97 -8.63
C VAL A 81 5.40 23.87 -9.70
N GLU A 82 5.15 23.57 -10.97
CA GLU A 82 5.60 24.38 -12.09
C GLU A 82 4.53 24.38 -13.19
N ALA A 83 4.20 25.56 -13.74
CA ALA A 83 3.12 25.74 -14.72
C ALA A 83 1.78 25.08 -14.30
N GLY A 84 1.54 24.99 -12.98
CA GLY A 84 0.38 24.34 -12.38
C GLY A 84 0.40 22.80 -12.38
N CYS A 85 1.53 22.17 -12.70
CA CYS A 85 1.74 20.72 -12.64
C CYS A 85 2.55 20.34 -11.40
N VAL A 86 2.33 19.14 -10.86
CA VAL A 86 3.22 18.55 -9.85
C VAL A 86 4.48 18.05 -10.53
N VAL A 87 5.63 18.55 -10.10
CA VAL A 87 6.92 18.19 -10.68
C VAL A 87 7.44 16.90 -10.05
N VAL A 88 7.84 15.95 -10.89
CA VAL A 88 8.45 14.68 -10.48
C VAL A 88 9.72 14.43 -11.29
N PRO A 89 10.68 13.64 -10.76
CA PRO A 89 11.83 13.21 -11.55
C PRO A 89 11.39 12.53 -12.84
N ARG A 90 12.05 12.86 -13.95
CA ARG A 90 11.76 12.24 -15.25
C ARG A 90 11.96 10.74 -15.15
N ILE A 91 10.92 9.97 -15.50
CA ILE A 91 11.03 8.53 -15.68
C ILE A 91 11.60 8.30 -17.09
N VAL A 92 12.82 7.79 -17.15
CA VAL A 92 13.48 7.29 -18.37
C VAL A 92 13.95 5.87 -18.07
N GLU A 93 13.76 4.96 -19.02
CA GLU A 93 14.33 3.61 -18.99
C GLU A 93 15.81 3.62 -19.39
#